data_AF-A0A920TDS1-F1
#
_entry.id   AF-A0A920TDS1-F1
#
_cell.length_a   1.000
_cell.length_b   1.000
_cell.length_c   1.000
_cell.angle_alpha   90.00
_cell.angle_beta   90.00
_cell.angle_gamma   90.00
#
_symmetry.space_group_name_H-M   'P 1'
#
loop_
_entity.id
_entity.type
_entity.pdbx_description
1 polymer ?
#
loop_
_entity_poly.entity_id
_entity_poly.type
_entity_poly.pdbx_seq_one_letter_code
_entity_poly.pdbx_strand_id
1 'polypeptide(L)'
;MGPACDLDDLDMDHIRSNISRFLNVDDVNRFSEVMGATPGDLIFLIAGEQKSPMGLGALRHKIGDLIFVNDDSKLDFAFVTDFPLFERDNDGSKWTATTMRSACHMKTLWKNLETEPGMS
;
A
#
# COMPACT_ATOMS: atom_id res chain seq x y z
N MET A 1 17.00 18.47 22.85
CA MET A 1 17.09 17.62 21.66
C MET A 1 18.22 16.63 21.92
N GLY A 2 17.92 15.34 22.11
CA GLY A 2 18.98 14.31 22.18
C GLY A 2 19.66 14.15 20.82
N PRO A 3 20.84 13.53 20.75
CA PRO A 3 21.49 13.23 19.47
C PRO A 3 20.51 12.41 18.62
N ALA A 4 20.40 12.75 17.33
CA ALA A 4 19.69 11.92 16.37
C ALA A 4 20.40 10.56 16.36
N CYS A 5 19.70 9.52 16.79
CA CYS A 5 20.21 8.15 16.77
C CYS A 5 20.27 7.73 15.32
N ASP A 6 21.44 7.69 14.69
CA ASP A 6 21.57 7.21 13.32
C ASP A 6 21.07 5.76 13.23
N LEU A 7 20.54 5.34 12.07
CA LEU A 7 19.94 4.00 11.88
C LEU A 7 20.93 2.86 12.19
N ASP A 8 22.23 3.14 12.10
CA ASP A 8 23.30 2.19 12.40
C ASP A 8 23.47 1.88 13.90
N ASP A 9 22.92 2.73 14.79
CA ASP A 9 22.96 2.58 16.26
C ASP A 9 21.58 2.20 16.85
N LEU A 10 20.74 1.52 16.07
CA LEU A 10 19.42 1.09 16.52
C LEU A 10 19.49 -0.02 17.59
N ASP A 11 18.87 0.24 18.73
CA ASP A 11 18.68 -0.72 19.81
C ASP A 11 17.18 -0.95 20.05
N MET A 12 16.80 -2.14 20.51
CA MET A 12 15.41 -2.51 20.78
C MET A 12 14.77 -1.62 21.85
N ASP A 13 15.56 -1.07 22.78
CA ASP A 13 15.09 -0.12 23.79
C ASP A 13 14.60 1.21 23.20
N HIS A 14 15.06 1.57 22.00
CA HIS A 14 14.62 2.74 21.26
C HIS A 14 13.35 2.48 20.43
N ILE A 15 12.94 1.23 20.27
CA ILE A 15 11.81 0.83 19.43
C ILE A 15 10.55 0.67 20.27
N ARG A 16 9.61 1.61 20.10
CA ARG A 16 8.28 1.53 20.74
C ARG A 16 7.27 0.84 19.82
N SER A 17 7.04 -0.45 20.04
CA SER A 17 6.05 -1.22 19.29
C SER A 17 5.33 -2.25 20.17
N ASN A 18 4.05 -2.49 19.87
CA ASN A 18 3.23 -3.52 20.52
C ASN A 18 3.62 -4.95 20.09
N ILE A 19 4.36 -5.09 18.99
CA ILE A 19 4.89 -6.35 18.47
C ILE A 19 6.41 -6.46 18.61
N SER A 20 7.06 -5.51 19.30
CA SER A 20 8.53 -5.46 19.51
C SER A 20 9.12 -6.79 19.99
N ARG A 21 8.41 -7.52 20.86
CA ARG A 21 8.81 -8.85 21.35
C ARG A 21 8.94 -9.94 20.28
N PHE A 22 8.42 -9.72 19.07
CA PHE A 22 8.46 -10.66 17.95
C PHE A 22 9.40 -10.20 16.83
N LEU A 23 10.04 -9.04 16.99
CA LEU A 23 10.92 -8.45 15.99
C LEU A 23 12.35 -8.42 16.55
N ASN A 24 13.33 -8.55 15.66
CA ASN A 24 14.72 -8.27 15.97
C ASN A 24 15.13 -6.90 15.40
N VAL A 25 16.29 -6.40 15.83
CA VAL A 25 16.87 -5.14 15.31
C VAL A 25 17.02 -5.20 13.78
N ASP A 26 17.48 -6.33 13.25
CA ASP A 26 17.64 -6.53 11.80
C ASP A 26 16.31 -6.40 11.03
N ASP A 27 15.20 -6.89 11.59
CA ASP A 27 13.88 -6.78 10.96
C ASP A 27 13.44 -5.32 10.90
N VAL A 28 13.69 -4.56 11.96
CA VAL A 28 13.34 -3.14 12.07
C VAL A 28 14.22 -2.29 11.15
N ASN A 29 15.51 -2.60 11.04
CA ASN A 29 16.42 -1.98 10.08
C ASN A 29 15.91 -2.20 8.66
N ARG A 30 15.53 -3.44 8.33
CA ARG A 30 15.00 -3.78 7.00
C ARG A 30 13.70 -3.05 6.68
N PHE A 31 12.78 -2.92 7.64
CA PHE A 31 11.56 -2.13 7.43
C PHE A 31 11.89 -0.65 7.20
N SER A 32 12.87 -0.11 7.94
CA SER A 32 13.28 1.28 7.81
C SER A 32 13.90 1.56 6.44
N GLU A 33 14.76 0.67 5.94
CA GLU A 33 15.34 0.75 4.60
C GLU A 33 14.28 0.68 3.49
N VAL A 34 13.37 -0.29 3.55
CA VAL A 34 12.33 -0.49 2.52
C VAL A 34 11.37 0.70 2.46
N MET A 35 11.02 1.26 3.62
CA MET A 35 10.08 2.38 3.72
C MET A 35 10.76 3.74 3.61
N GLY A 36 12.10 3.81 3.63
CA GLY A 36 12.88 5.04 3.67
C GLY A 36 12.65 5.86 4.94
N ALA A 37 12.34 5.19 6.06
CA ALA A 37 12.01 5.83 7.32
C ALA A 37 13.26 6.26 8.09
N THR A 38 13.15 7.37 8.80
CA THR A 38 14.22 7.92 9.64
C THR A 38 13.84 7.89 11.12
N PRO A 39 14.81 7.96 12.04
CA PRO A 39 14.56 8.00 13.47
C PRO A 39 13.59 9.13 13.85
N GLY A 40 12.46 8.78 14.45
CA GLY A 40 11.36 9.71 14.76
C GLY A 40 10.13 9.54 13.87
N ASP A 41 10.25 8.79 12.77
CA ASP A 41 9.11 8.41 11.94
C ASP A 41 8.31 7.27 12.55
N LEU A 42 7.03 7.20 12.17
CA LEU A 42 6.10 6.17 12.61
C LEU A 42 5.72 5.27 11.43
N ILE A 43 6.02 3.98 11.56
CA ILE A 43 5.66 2.97 10.55
C ILE A 43 4.39 2.24 11.00
N PHE A 44 3.39 2.19 10.12
CA PHE A 44 2.16 1.42 10.32
C PHE A 44 2.21 0.12 9.51
N LEU A 45 1.89 -0.99 10.17
CA LEU A 45 1.85 -2.32 9.55
C LEU A 45 0.41 -2.87 9.65
N ILE A 46 -0.14 -3.32 8.53
CA ILE A 46 -1.43 -4.02 8.46
C ILE A 46 -1.21 -5.35 7.74
N ALA A 47 -1.60 -6.44 8.39
CA ALA A 47 -1.56 -7.79 7.81
C ALA A 47 -2.98 -8.37 7.78
N GLY A 48 -3.40 -8.89 6.64
CA GLY A 48 -4.74 -9.45 6.43
C GLY A 48 -4.99 -9.85 4.98
N GLU A 49 -6.15 -10.44 4.70
CA GLU A 49 -6.59 -10.83 3.36
C GLU A 49 -6.77 -9.62 2.41
N GLN A 50 -7.14 -9.87 1.15
CA GLN A 50 -7.15 -8.93 0.00
C GLN A 50 -7.70 -7.50 0.24
N LYS A 51 -8.43 -7.24 1.32
CA LYS A 51 -8.90 -5.91 1.75
C LYS A 51 -7.88 -5.08 2.55
N SER A 52 -6.70 -5.65 2.85
CA SER A 52 -5.61 -4.95 3.54
C SER A 52 -5.23 -3.59 2.91
N PRO A 53 -5.15 -3.45 1.57
CA PRO A 53 -4.82 -2.17 0.93
C PRO A 53 -5.87 -1.07 1.17
N MET A 54 -7.16 -1.44 1.23
CA MET A 54 -8.24 -0.47 1.53
C MET A 54 -8.10 0.08 2.96
N GLY A 55 -7.73 -0.78 3.91
CA GLY A 55 -7.49 -0.37 5.30
C GLY A 55 -6.33 0.62 5.42
N LEU A 56 -5.21 0.33 4.76
CA LEU A 56 -4.06 1.24 4.72
C LEU A 56 -4.38 2.57 4.01
N GLY A 57 -5.15 2.53 2.92
CA GLY A 57 -5.57 3.74 2.21
C GLY A 57 -6.42 4.66 3.09
N ALA A 58 -7.42 4.10 3.79
CA ALA A 58 -8.25 4.87 4.72
C ALA A 58 -7.44 5.44 5.89
N LEU A 59 -6.51 4.65 6.44
CA LEU A 59 -5.62 5.10 7.51
C LEU A 59 -4.72 6.24 7.04
N ARG A 60 -4.14 6.13 5.83
CA ARG A 60 -3.31 7.16 5.22
C ARG A 60 -4.08 8.47 5.07
N HIS A 61 -5.33 8.43 4.61
CA HIS A 61 -6.18 9.63 4.52
C HIS A 61 -6.40 10.28 5.88
N LYS A 62 -6.76 9.49 6.89
CA LYS A 62 -7.01 10.01 8.24
C LYS A 62 -5.77 10.62 8.88
N ILE A 63 -4.59 10.03 8.68
CA ILE A 63 -3.32 10.61 9.13
C ILE A 63 -3.01 11.89 8.35
N GLY A 64 -3.30 11.89 7.05
CA GLY A 64 -3.27 13.05 6.17
C GLY A 64 -3.98 14.24 6.80
N ASP A 65 -5.26 14.06 7.14
CA ASP A 65 -6.10 15.12 7.71
C ASP A 65 -5.67 15.58 9.11
N LEU A 66 -4.99 14.71 9.88
CA LEU A 66 -4.53 15.02 11.24
C LEU A 66 -3.20 15.77 11.27
N ILE A 67 -2.27 15.42 10.38
CA ILE A 67 -0.89 15.92 10.38
C ILE A 67 -0.73 17.07 9.38
N PHE A 68 -1.37 16.96 8.22
CA PHE A 68 -1.25 17.95 7.16
C PHE A 68 -2.50 18.83 7.15
N VAL A 69 -2.28 20.13 7.23
CA VAL A 69 -3.31 21.08 6.82
C VAL A 69 -3.39 20.97 5.30
N ASN A 70 -4.43 20.32 4.79
CA ASN A 70 -4.66 20.23 3.35
C ASN A 70 -4.69 21.65 2.78
N ASP A 71 -3.73 21.95 1.90
CA ASP A 71 -3.73 23.21 1.16
C ASP A 71 -4.73 23.07 0.01
N ASP A 72 -5.92 23.63 0.20
CA ASP A 72 -7.01 23.59 -0.78
C ASP A 72 -6.64 24.22 -2.14
N SER A 73 -5.51 24.95 -2.21
CA SER A 73 -5.02 25.53 -3.46
C SER A 73 -4.11 24.59 -4.27
N LYS A 74 -3.63 23.49 -3.68
CA LYS A 74 -2.72 22.55 -4.33
C LYS A 74 -3.49 21.41 -5.01
N LEU A 75 -3.27 21.24 -6.32
CA LEU A 75 -3.87 20.17 -7.11
C LEU A 75 -2.78 19.23 -7.66
N ASP A 76 -2.75 18.00 -7.16
CA ASP A 76 -1.85 16.94 -7.63
C ASP A 76 -2.63 15.96 -8.53
N PHE A 77 -2.42 16.05 -9.85
CA PHE A 77 -3.09 15.19 -10.83
C PHE A 77 -2.28 13.93 -11.13
N ALA A 78 -2.94 12.77 -11.16
CA ALA A 78 -2.35 11.50 -11.59
C ALA A 78 -3.31 10.75 -12.52
N PHE A 79 -2.76 10.07 -13.51
CA PHE A 79 -3.52 9.17 -14.38
C PHE A 79 -3.27 7.74 -13.93
N VAL A 80 -4.34 7.04 -13.58
CA VAL A 80 -4.30 5.59 -13.39
C VAL A 80 -4.60 4.97 -14.75
N THR A 81 -3.61 4.29 -15.32
CA THR A 81 -3.73 3.50 -16.56
C THR A 81 -3.80 2.01 -16.20
N ASP A 82 -4.15 1.17 -17.18
CA ASP A 82 -4.04 -0.29 -17.05
C ASP A 82 -4.91 -0.89 -15.93
N PHE A 83 -6.19 -0.50 -15.93
CA PHE A 83 -7.17 -1.15 -15.06
C PHE A 83 -7.37 -2.61 -15.47
N PRO A 84 -7.49 -3.54 -14.50
CA PRO A 84 -7.85 -4.92 -14.79
C PRO A 84 -9.20 -4.96 -15.50
N LEU A 85 -9.32 -5.81 -16.51
CA LEU A 85 -10.54 -5.96 -17.31
C LEU A 85 -11.64 -6.69 -16.53
N PHE A 86 -11.23 -7.63 -15.68
CA PHE A 86 -12.13 -8.44 -14.86
C PHE A 86 -11.60 -8.53 -13.44
N GLU A 87 -12.51 -8.50 -12.49
CA GLU A 87 -12.27 -8.78 -11.09
C GLU A 87 -12.95 -10.09 -10.69
N ARG A 88 -12.36 -10.83 -9.75
CA ARG A 88 -13.03 -12.00 -9.16
C ARG A 88 -13.97 -11.54 -8.08
N ASP A 89 -15.16 -12.15 -8.05
CA ASP A 89 -16.08 -11.99 -6.92
C ASP A 89 -15.41 -12.48 -5.61
N ASN A 90 -15.91 -12.02 -4.46
CA ASN A 90 -15.36 -12.37 -3.14
C ASN A 90 -15.24 -13.89 -2.90
N ASP A 91 -16.10 -14.69 -3.53
CA ASP A 91 -16.09 -16.17 -3.41
C ASP A 91 -15.16 -16.84 -4.44
N GLY A 92 -14.47 -16.06 -5.27
CA GLY A 92 -13.52 -16.52 -6.29
C GLY A 92 -14.15 -17.29 -7.46
N SER A 93 -15.45 -17.55 -7.45
CA SER A 93 -16.12 -18.45 -8.38
C SER A 93 -16.45 -17.83 -9.74
N LYS A 94 -16.54 -16.50 -9.82
CA LYS A 94 -16.97 -15.77 -11.02
C LYS A 94 -16.09 -14.56 -11.28
N TRP A 95 -15.95 -14.26 -12.57
CA TRP A 95 -15.29 -13.06 -13.08
C TRP A 95 -16.36 -12.05 -13.47
N THR A 96 -16.23 -10.83 -12.97
CA THR A 96 -17.14 -9.71 -13.26
C THR A 96 -16.32 -8.62 -13.97
N ALA A 97 -16.89 -8.03 -15.02
CA ALA A 97 -16.21 -6.95 -15.74
C ALA A 97 -16.11 -5.70 -14.86
N THR A 98 -14.91 -5.12 -14.75
CA THR A 98 -14.62 -4.07 -13.79
C THR A 98 -15.23 -2.72 -14.18
N THR A 99 -15.21 -2.38 -15.47
CA THR A 99 -15.75 -1.11 -15.99
C THR A 99 -16.26 -1.23 -17.43
N MET A 100 -17.04 -0.24 -17.90
CA MET A 100 -17.46 -0.16 -19.32
C MET A 100 -16.29 -0.06 -20.31
N ARG A 101 -15.10 0.43 -19.89
CA ARG A 101 -13.89 0.44 -20.74
C ARG A 101 -13.31 -0.95 -20.99
N SER A 102 -13.61 -1.92 -20.13
CA SER A 102 -13.16 -3.31 -20.27
C SER A 102 -13.76 -3.98 -21.52
N ALA A 103 -15.03 -3.67 -21.81
CA ALA A 103 -15.70 -4.14 -23.02
C ALA A 103 -15.09 -3.54 -24.31
N CYS A 104 -14.53 -2.33 -24.24
CA CYS A 104 -13.95 -1.64 -25.41
C CYS A 104 -12.54 -2.17 -25.76
N HIS A 105 -11.71 -2.50 -24.75
CA HIS A 105 -10.36 -3.08 -24.97
C HIS A 105 -10.37 -4.58 -25.34
N MET A 106 -11.50 -5.28 -25.12
CA MET A 106 -11.67 -6.70 -25.42
C MET A 106 -11.37 -7.06 -26.88
N LYS A 107 -11.56 -6.13 -27.83
CA LYS A 107 -11.26 -6.37 -29.26
C LYS A 107 -9.76 -6.59 -29.55
N THR A 108 -8.87 -6.02 -28.74
CA THR A 108 -7.42 -6.09 -28.97
C THR A 108 -6.77 -7.28 -28.25
N LEU A 109 -7.38 -7.75 -27.15
CA LEU A 109 -6.83 -8.76 -26.24
C LEU A 109 -7.38 -10.18 -26.46
N TRP A 110 -8.10 -10.41 -27.56
CA TRP A 110 -8.80 -11.66 -27.89
C TRP A 110 -7.92 -12.93 -27.78
N LYS A 111 -6.61 -12.81 -28.00
CA LYS A 111 -5.68 -13.95 -27.98
C LYS A 111 -5.38 -14.51 -26.59
N ASN A 112 -5.54 -13.71 -25.52
CA ASN A 112 -5.08 -14.09 -24.17
C ASN A 112 -6.23 -14.22 -23.15
N LEU A 113 -7.46 -13.92 -23.56
CA LEU A 113 -8.66 -13.94 -22.69
C LEU A 113 -9.00 -15.31 -22.11
N GLU A 114 -8.73 -16.39 -22.86
CA GLU A 114 -9.03 -17.76 -22.42
C GLU A 114 -8.00 -18.31 -21.44
N THR A 115 -6.75 -17.81 -21.50
CA THR A 115 -5.64 -18.30 -20.70
C THR A 115 -5.51 -17.53 -19.39
N GLU A 116 -5.67 -16.19 -19.42
CA GLU A 116 -5.48 -15.31 -18.26
C GLU A 116 -6.39 -14.05 -18.34
N PRO A 117 -7.67 -14.15 -17.95
CA PRO A 117 -8.62 -13.04 -18.09
C PRO A 117 -8.32 -11.82 -17.19
N GLY A 118 -7.41 -11.92 -16.22
CA GLY A 118 -7.13 -10.85 -15.25
C GLY A 118 -6.09 -9.81 -15.68
N MET A 119 -5.32 -10.05 -16.76
CA MET A 119 -4.27 -9.11 -17.22
C MET A 119 -4.75 -8.28 -18.41
N SER A 120 -4.42 -6.98 -18.39
CA SER A 120 -4.47 -6.09 -19.56
C SER A 120 -3.17 -6.15 -20.34
#